data_AF-A0A372Q3J7-F1
#
_entry.id   AF-A0A372Q3J7-F1
#
_cell.length_a   1.000
_cell.length_b   1.000
_cell.length_c   1.000
_cell.angle_alpha   90.00
_cell.angle_beta   90.00
_cell.angle_gamma   90.00
#
_symmetry.space_group_name_H-M   'P 1'
#
loop_
_entity.id
_entity.type
_entity.pdbx_description
1 polymer ?
#
loop_
_entity_poly.entity_id
_entity_poly.type
_entity_poly.pdbx_seq_one_letter_code
_entity_poly.pdbx_strand_id
1 'polypeptide(L)'
;KFKKIIRMNSINFQNFVFLLITYQIFQNNSNYLQAPVELQLAIFLKRIGSKEDIFGLCSRFEIIKGTIYLYCKRVMIAIFF
;
A
#
# COMPACT_ATOMS: atom_id res chain seq x y z
N LYS A 1 12.49 -3.78 -25.14
CA LYS A 1 12.90 -4.12 -23.75
C LYS A 1 13.04 -2.83 -22.93
N PHE A 2 12.00 -2.41 -22.20
CA PHE A 2 12.10 -1.36 -21.19
C PHE A 2 11.68 -1.95 -19.85
N LYS A 3 12.61 -2.61 -19.17
CA LYS A 3 12.47 -2.87 -17.73
C LYS A 3 13.20 -1.73 -17.01
N LYS A 4 12.67 -0.51 -17.14
CA LYS A 4 13.07 0.58 -16.26
C LYS A 4 12.49 0.21 -14.92
N ILE A 5 13.32 -0.35 -14.04
CA ILE A 5 12.96 -0.64 -12.66
C ILE A 5 12.66 0.74 -12.05
N ILE A 6 11.39 1.13 -12.00
CA ILE A 6 10.94 2.29 -11.25
C ILE A 6 11.05 1.88 -9.78
N ARG A 7 12.25 1.98 -9.22
CA ARG A 7 12.47 1.91 -7.78
C ARG A 7 12.16 3.29 -7.25
N MET A 8 11.05 3.42 -6.53
CA MET A 8 10.75 4.64 -5.79
C MET A 8 11.85 4.86 -4.75
N ASN A 9 12.47 6.04 -4.74
CA ASN A 9 13.40 6.45 -3.68
C ASN A 9 12.64 6.56 -2.35
N SER A 10 13.29 6.25 -1.23
CA SER A 10 12.76 6.39 0.13
C SER A 10 12.15 7.78 0.39
N ILE A 11 12.81 8.86 -0.05
CA ILE A 11 12.28 10.23 0.13
C ILE A 11 10.95 10.40 -0.61
N ASN A 12 10.86 9.95 -1.86
CA ASN A 12 9.63 10.04 -2.63
C ASN A 12 8.52 9.17 -2.04
N PHE A 13 8.88 8.00 -1.49
CA PHE A 13 7.96 7.13 -0.78
C PHE A 13 7.39 7.83 0.45
N GLN A 14 8.24 8.42 1.30
CA GLN A 14 7.81 9.14 2.50
C GLN A 14 6.96 10.36 2.15
N ASN A 15 7.34 11.15 1.15
CA ASN A 15 6.52 12.26 0.68
C ASN A 15 5.14 11.79 0.22
N PHE A 16 5.07 10.63 -0.44
CA PHE A 16 3.79 10.06 -0.87
C PHE A 16 2.95 9.54 0.31
N VAL A 17 3.57 8.96 1.32
CA VAL A 17 2.91 8.59 2.58
C VAL A 17 2.35 9.82 3.28
N PHE A 18 3.13 10.89 3.43
CA PHE A 18 2.68 12.15 4.04
C PHE A 18 1.54 12.80 3.28
N LEU A 19 1.49 12.64 1.96
CA LEU A 19 0.34 13.06 1.17
C LEU A 19 -0.87 12.17 1.49
N LEU A 20 -0.71 10.85 1.41
CA LEU A 20 -1.80 9.88 1.58
C LEU A 20 -2.42 9.90 2.97
N ILE A 21 -1.64 10.12 4.03
CA ILE A 21 -2.16 10.11 5.41
C ILE A 21 -3.20 11.22 5.65
N THR A 22 -3.20 12.29 4.86
CA THR A 22 -4.18 13.38 4.97
C THR A 22 -5.57 13.00 4.44
N TYR A 23 -5.69 11.95 3.63
CA TYR A 23 -6.96 11.54 3.05
C TYR A 23 -7.87 10.92 4.12
N GLN A 24 -9.16 11.26 4.08
CA GLN A 24 -10.16 10.80 5.05
C GLN A 24 -10.23 9.27 5.15
N ILE A 25 -9.94 8.53 4.07
CA ILE A 25 -9.93 7.07 4.11
C ILE A 25 -8.87 6.50 5.05
N PHE A 26 -7.82 7.24 5.38
CA PHE A 26 -6.80 6.85 6.36
C PHE A 26 -6.98 7.54 7.72
N GLN A 27 -7.92 8.47 7.84
CA GLN A 27 -8.31 9.05 9.12
C GLN A 27 -9.13 8.01 9.90
N ASN A 28 -8.72 7.77 11.15
CA ASN A 28 -9.36 6.75 11.98
C ASN A 28 -10.54 7.34 12.75
N ASN A 29 -11.74 6.96 12.37
CA ASN A 29 -12.97 7.31 13.08
C ASN A 29 -13.38 6.26 14.12
N SER A 30 -12.52 5.27 14.40
CA SER A 30 -12.80 4.16 15.30
C SER A 30 -11.76 4.05 16.41
N ASN A 31 -12.13 3.37 17.51
CA ASN A 31 -11.21 3.08 18.60
C ASN A 31 -10.18 1.96 18.26
N TYR A 32 -10.28 1.35 17.08
CA TYR A 32 -9.37 0.29 16.66
C TYR A 32 -8.16 0.88 15.93
N LEU A 33 -6.97 0.41 16.28
CA LEU A 33 -5.75 0.80 15.59
C LEU A 33 -5.81 0.35 14.12
N GLN A 34 -5.55 1.29 13.21
CA GLN A 34 -5.40 0.98 11.80
C GLN A 34 -3.93 0.70 11.48
N ALA A 35 -3.70 -0.14 10.47
CA ALA A 35 -2.36 -0.36 9.97
C ALA A 35 -1.76 0.93 9.37
N PRO A 36 -0.45 1.15 9.52
CA PRO A 36 0.23 2.36 9.03
C PRO A 36 0.09 2.50 7.51
N VAL A 37 -0.07 3.73 7.03
CA VAL A 37 -0.28 4.05 5.61
C VAL A 37 0.92 3.60 4.78
N GLU A 38 2.12 3.70 5.34
CA GLU A 38 3.38 3.18 4.84
C GLU A 38 3.28 1.72 4.45
N LEU A 39 2.76 0.88 5.34
CA LEU A 39 2.63 -0.56 5.10
C LEU A 39 1.61 -0.83 4.00
N GLN A 40 0.48 -0.13 4.02
CA GLN A 40 -0.57 -0.29 3.02
C GLN A 40 -0.05 0.10 1.62
N LEU A 41 0.66 1.22 1.52
CA LEU A 41 1.30 1.69 0.28
C LEU A 41 2.39 0.72 -0.19
N ALA A 42 3.24 0.22 0.70
CA ALA A 42 4.30 -0.73 0.34
C ALA A 42 3.71 -2.01 -0.27
N ILE A 43 2.64 -2.55 0.32
CA ILE A 43 1.94 -3.73 -0.19
C ILE A 43 1.29 -3.43 -1.54
N PHE A 44 0.64 -2.27 -1.69
CA PHE A 44 0.05 -1.85 -2.96
C PHE A 44 1.11 -1.75 -4.08
N LEU A 45 2.21 -1.03 -3.84
CA LEU A 45 3.31 -0.88 -4.80
C LEU A 45 3.94 -2.24 -5.15
N LYS A 46 4.10 -3.11 -4.15
CA LYS A 46 4.62 -4.46 -4.37
C LYS A 46 3.66 -5.30 -5.23
N ARG A 47 2.35 -5.19 -5.02
CA ARG A 47 1.34 -5.91 -5.81
C ARG A 47 1.32 -5.48 -7.27
N ILE A 48 1.39 -4.17 -7.55
CA ILE A 48 1.40 -3.67 -8.93
C ILE A 48 2.76 -3.85 -9.63
N GLY A 49 3.85 -3.83 -8.86
CA GLY A 49 5.22 -3.91 -9.37
C GLY A 49 5.81 -5.32 -9.45
N SER A 50 5.12 -6.34 -8.95
CA SER A 50 5.59 -7.72 -8.89
C SER A 50 4.68 -8.66 -9.68
N LYS A 51 5.25 -9.78 -10.15
CA LYS A 51 4.48 -10.93 -10.66
C LYS A 51 4.12 -11.95 -9.57
N GLU A 52 4.44 -11.62 -8.32
CA GLU A 52 4.14 -12.44 -7.15
C GLU A 52 2.63 -12.57 -7.00
N ASP A 53 2.19 -13.80 -6.76
CA ASP A 53 0.78 -14.09 -6.58
C ASP A 53 0.32 -13.62 -5.19
N ILE A 54 -1.00 -13.67 -4.97
CA ILE A 54 -1.56 -13.16 -3.73
C ILE A 54 -1.12 -13.98 -2.51
N PHE A 55 -0.85 -15.27 -2.69
CA PHE A 55 -0.37 -16.15 -1.63
C PHE A 55 1.09 -15.85 -1.27
N GLY A 56 1.96 -15.59 -2.25
CA GLY A 56 3.33 -15.13 -2.00
C GLY A 56 3.36 -13.83 -1.20
N LEU A 57 2.49 -12.88 -1.55
CA LEU A 57 2.34 -11.64 -0.76
C LEU A 57 1.83 -11.93 0.67
N CYS A 58 0.84 -12.81 0.83
CA CYS A 58 0.37 -13.22 2.15
C CYS A 58 1.49 -13.78 3.02
N SER A 59 2.30 -14.70 2.47
CA SER A 59 3.42 -15.31 3.17
C SER A 59 4.53 -14.29 3.49
N ARG A 60 4.83 -13.38 2.56
CA ARG A 60 5.91 -12.39 2.73
C ARG A 60 5.60 -11.33 3.78
N PHE A 61 4.35 -10.92 3.88
CA PHE A 61 3.92 -9.87 4.81
C PHE A 61 3.20 -10.42 6.04
N GLU A 62 3.07 -11.75 6.16
CA GLU A 62 2.37 -12.45 7.25
C GLU A 62 0.93 -11.93 7.47
N ILE A 63 0.23 -11.64 6.36
CA ILE A 63 -1.14 -11.12 6.37
C ILE A 63 -2.07 -11.96 5.50
N ILE A 64 -3.35 -11.96 5.85
CA ILE A 64 -4.37 -12.67 5.09
C ILE A 64 -4.75 -11.93 3.80
N LYS A 65 -5.28 -12.69 2.83
CA LYS A 65 -5.72 -12.18 1.52
C LYS A 65 -6.69 -10.99 1.62
N GLY A 66 -7.61 -11.04 2.59
CA GLY A 66 -8.57 -9.96 2.85
C GLY A 66 -7.89 -8.64 3.19
N THR A 67 -6.84 -8.69 4.01
CA THR A 67 -6.05 -7.52 4.41
C THR A 67 -5.30 -6.91 3.21
N ILE A 68 -4.72 -7.75 2.34
CA ILE A 68 -4.08 -7.27 1.10
C ILE A 68 -5.09 -6.53 0.23
N TYR A 69 -6.28 -7.12 0.04
CA TYR A 69 -7.33 -6.49 -0.77
C TYR A 69 -7.77 -5.16 -0.17
N LEU A 70 -7.98 -5.11 1.15
CA LEU A 70 -8.34 -3.90 1.87
C LEU A 70 -7.30 -2.80 1.69
N TYR A 71 -6.02 -3.09 1.93
CA TYR A 71 -4.94 -2.10 1.79
C TYR A 71 -4.83 -1.57 0.37
N CYS A 72 -4.88 -2.47 -0.62
CA CYS A 72 -4.85 -2.07 -2.02
C CYS A 72 -6.04 -1.18 -2.38
N LYS A 73 -7.25 -1.51 -1.89
CA LYS A 73 -8.46 -0.72 -2.13
C LYS A 73 -8.34 0.68 -1.52
N ARG A 74 -7.85 0.80 -0.29
CA ARG A 74 -7.71 2.10 0.40
C ARG A 74 -6.70 3.01 -0.29
N VAL A 75 -5.55 2.47 -0.67
CA VAL A 75 -4.53 3.20 -1.44
C VAL A 75 -5.07 3.59 -2.81
N MET A 76 -5.77 2.69 -3.50
CA MET A 76 -6.38 3.01 -4.79
C MET A 76 -7.39 4.15 -4.68
N ILE A 77 -8.26 4.13 -3.66
CA ILE A 77 -9.23 5.22 -3.44
C ILE A 77 -8.49 6.54 -3.23
N ALA A 78 -7.51 6.61 -2.34
CA ALA A 78 -6.79 7.86 -2.06
C ALA A 78 -5.93 8.39 -3.23
N ILE A 79 -5.62 7.56 -4.23
CA ILE A 79 -4.87 7.99 -5.43
C ILE A 79 -5.82 8.50 -6.52
N PHE A 80 -7.02 7.91 -6.64
CA PHE A 80 -7.94 8.18 -7.75
C PHE A 80 -9.15 9.05 -7.37
N PHE A 81 -9.42 9.25 -6.08
CA PHE A 81 -10.55 10.01 -5.54
C PHE A 81 -10.09 10.92 -4.40
#